data_AF-A0A2N2MJH8-F1
#
_entry.id   AF-A0A2N2MJH8-F1
#
_cell.length_a   1.000
_cell.length_b   1.000
_cell.length_c   1.000
_cell.angle_alpha   90.00
_cell.angle_beta   90.00
_cell.angle_gamma   90.00
#
_symmetry.space_group_name_H-M   'P 1'
#
loop_
_entity.id
_entity.type
_entity.pdbx_description
1 polymer ?
#
loop_
_entity_poly.entity_id
_entity_poly.type
_entity_poly.pdbx_seq_one_letter_code
_entity_poly.pdbx_strand_id
1 'polypeptide(L)'
;MSTSIGNFFSKYRKFIPVMSTAILALAAYGIGAYFFVGMRNPQVFFNLFRNSSYLLISGIGMTFVILTGGIDLSVSGVVALTTVASAVLLREGWNPWVVILLMLAMGMSLGAVMGTFIVKLKVQPFIATLAGMWFARGMCFFISDDAVQIDDRIFQILGKTKILIPGLTELAASQGTPAPYISIPVVVAFTLLIIAIYIAQYTRFGRTVYAIGGNEGRNEQSARLMGLPVERTKLLVYTFNGFCSALAGLSFCLFVESGHGLYAPGFELDVIASVVMGGTMLTGGSGYIFGTLFGVLVLAVTQVLIQFIGSLSSWWTKIVIGVLTLIFIGVQTVLANRKSGAQSAQSTEAILATRRKQQRLALGAGALAVLAIVALITIPKLTPESTNATPENTQCQVAPFREDEAASLIKEGAVIVYHRTAGPQCVDELFAIYPDGRVTGNDGTVKVEKQVSADEVEEMLVAISVDHRWFTPDIYSTYLNPCRQCFAHYIDIAYDGQEKAVTGVDGTTAMPPGYAFALAEIRPLLPEIKPAP
;
A
#
# COMPACT_ATOMS: atom_id res chain seq x y z
N MET A 1 -39.11 19.44 11.29
CA MET A 1 -37.96 18.58 10.94
C MET A 1 -36.77 19.35 10.33
N SER A 2 -36.99 20.38 9.49
CA SER A 2 -35.93 21.18 8.84
C SER A 2 -35.06 22.06 9.79
N THR A 3 -35.64 22.65 10.83
CA THR A 3 -34.94 23.55 11.77
C THR A 3 -33.99 22.84 12.73
N SER A 4 -34.33 21.61 13.16
CA SER A 4 -33.48 20.80 14.06
C SER A 4 -32.22 20.30 13.35
N ILE A 5 -32.35 19.90 12.09
CA ILE A 5 -31.22 19.49 11.24
C ILE A 5 -30.28 20.69 10.97
N GLY A 6 -30.84 21.87 10.67
CA GLY A 6 -30.04 23.09 10.49
C GLY A 6 -29.22 23.49 11.72
N ASN A 7 -29.80 23.36 12.92
CA ASN A 7 -29.12 23.65 14.19
C ASN A 7 -28.06 22.59 14.56
N PHE A 8 -28.26 21.33 14.16
CA PHE A 8 -27.26 20.28 14.30
C PHE A 8 -26.04 20.53 13.40
N PHE A 9 -26.25 20.85 12.12
CA PHE A 9 -25.17 21.15 11.17
C PHE A 9 -24.38 22.42 11.52
N SER A 10 -25.02 23.42 12.14
CA SER A 10 -24.32 24.63 12.58
C SER A 10 -23.46 24.38 13.83
N LYS A 11 -23.94 23.57 14.78
CA LYS A 11 -23.22 23.21 16.03
C LYS A 11 -22.02 22.28 15.78
N TYR A 12 -22.14 21.32 14.87
CA TYR A 12 -21.07 20.34 14.55
C TYR A 12 -20.28 20.67 13.28
N ARG A 13 -20.35 21.93 12.80
CA ARG A 13 -19.73 22.35 11.53
C ARG A 13 -18.23 22.07 11.43
N LYS A 14 -17.52 22.06 12.56
CA LYS A 14 -16.09 21.73 12.65
C LYS A 14 -15.80 20.24 12.39
N PHE A 15 -16.76 19.36 12.65
CA PHE A 15 -16.62 17.91 12.48
C PHE A 15 -17.15 17.41 11.13
N ILE A 16 -17.76 18.28 10.31
CA ILE A 16 -18.30 17.90 9.00
C ILE A 16 -17.28 17.16 8.13
N PRO A 17 -16.03 17.65 7.94
CA PRO A 17 -15.06 16.93 7.10
C PRO A 17 -14.74 15.52 7.61
N VAL A 18 -14.61 15.36 8.94
CA VAL A 18 -14.33 14.09 9.60
C VAL A 18 -15.52 13.13 9.49
N MET A 19 -16.74 13.63 9.71
CA MET A 19 -17.96 12.83 9.57
C MET A 19 -18.17 12.41 8.11
N SER A 20 -17.91 13.31 7.16
CA SER A 20 -18.01 13.00 5.73
C SER A 20 -17.06 11.89 5.31
N THR A 21 -15.81 11.90 5.79
CA THR A 21 -14.87 10.82 5.48
C THR A 21 -15.15 9.53 6.21
N ALA A 22 -15.60 9.59 7.47
CA ALA A 22 -16.06 8.41 8.19
C ALA A 22 -17.23 7.73 7.46
N ILE A 23 -18.23 8.51 7.04
CA ILE A 23 -19.37 8.00 6.27
C ILE A 23 -18.91 7.44 4.93
N LEU A 24 -18.00 8.12 4.22
CA LEU A 24 -17.47 7.65 2.95
C LEU A 24 -16.75 6.30 3.11
N ALA A 25 -15.87 6.17 4.10
CA ALA A 25 -15.14 4.93 4.37
C ALA A 25 -16.08 3.77 4.70
N LEU A 26 -17.05 4.01 5.58
CA LEU A 26 -18.04 3.00 5.98
C LEU A 26 -18.97 2.62 4.83
N ALA A 27 -19.43 3.59 4.03
CA ALA A 27 -20.25 3.33 2.86
C ALA A 27 -19.48 2.55 1.79
N ALA A 28 -18.24 2.94 1.49
CA ALA A 28 -17.39 2.23 0.53
C ALA A 28 -17.14 0.79 0.98
N TYR A 29 -16.84 0.56 2.27
CA TYR A 29 -16.68 -0.79 2.80
C TYR A 29 -17.99 -1.60 2.75
N GLY A 30 -19.12 -0.99 3.12
CA GLY A 30 -20.44 -1.64 3.08
C GLY A 30 -20.87 -2.03 1.67
N ILE A 31 -20.64 -1.14 0.69
CA ILE A 31 -20.86 -1.42 -0.74
C ILE A 31 -19.94 -2.57 -1.18
N GLY A 32 -18.65 -2.53 -0.80
CA GLY A 32 -17.71 -3.63 -1.03
C GLY A 32 -18.19 -4.96 -0.47
N ALA A 33 -18.63 -4.99 0.79
CA ALA A 33 -19.17 -6.18 1.44
C ALA A 33 -20.47 -6.69 0.79
N TYR A 34 -21.27 -5.80 0.20
CA TYR A 34 -22.44 -6.20 -0.58
C TYR A 34 -22.03 -6.95 -1.85
N PHE A 35 -21.11 -6.39 -2.63
CA PHE A 35 -20.67 -6.93 -3.93
C PHE A 35 -19.70 -8.11 -3.82
N PHE A 36 -18.80 -8.10 -2.83
CA PHE A 36 -17.77 -9.11 -2.63
C PHE A 36 -18.03 -9.90 -1.35
N VAL A 37 -18.42 -11.16 -1.50
CA VAL A 37 -18.71 -12.06 -0.38
C VAL A 37 -17.50 -12.20 0.56
N GLY A 38 -16.28 -12.21 0.02
CA GLY A 38 -15.04 -12.27 0.81
C GLY A 38 -14.86 -11.11 1.79
N MET A 39 -15.33 -9.91 1.45
CA MET A 39 -15.27 -8.73 2.32
C MET A 39 -16.23 -8.79 3.52
N ARG A 40 -17.17 -9.75 3.53
CA ARG A 40 -18.05 -9.98 4.68
C ARG A 40 -17.34 -10.66 5.85
N ASN A 41 -16.17 -11.26 5.60
CA ASN A 41 -15.36 -11.85 6.67
C ASN A 41 -14.82 -10.74 7.60
N PRO A 42 -15.11 -10.79 8.92
CA PRO A 42 -14.63 -9.80 9.88
C PRO A 42 -13.11 -9.60 9.87
N GLN A 43 -12.34 -10.64 9.57
CA GLN A 43 -10.88 -10.53 9.47
C GLN A 43 -10.43 -9.59 8.35
N VAL A 44 -11.18 -9.49 7.25
CA VAL A 44 -10.87 -8.55 6.15
C VAL A 44 -10.97 -7.11 6.64
N PHE A 45 -11.97 -6.81 7.48
CA PHE A 45 -12.07 -5.50 8.11
C PHE A 45 -10.87 -5.21 9.03
N PHE A 46 -10.48 -6.16 9.88
CA PHE A 46 -9.31 -5.98 10.76
C PHE A 46 -7.99 -5.90 9.99
N ASN A 47 -7.90 -6.55 8.83
CA ASN A 47 -6.75 -6.44 7.94
C ASN A 47 -6.57 -5.03 7.39
N LEU A 48 -7.62 -4.21 7.28
CA LEU A 48 -7.49 -2.78 6.92
C LEU A 48 -6.57 -2.06 7.91
N PHE A 49 -6.77 -2.27 9.21
CA PHE A 49 -5.93 -1.65 10.23
C PHE A 49 -4.53 -2.26 10.26
N ARG A 50 -4.41 -3.58 10.08
CA ARG A 50 -3.11 -4.25 10.02
C ARG A 50 -2.24 -3.68 8.90
N ASN A 51 -2.79 -3.64 7.69
CA ASN A 51 -2.09 -3.21 6.47
C ASN A 51 -1.88 -1.69 6.40
N SER A 52 -2.55 -0.90 7.24
CA SER A 52 -2.42 0.56 7.26
C SER A 52 -1.93 1.12 8.61
N SER A 53 -1.43 0.26 9.50
CA SER A 53 -0.94 0.63 10.83
C SER A 53 0.24 1.61 10.76
N TYR A 54 1.26 1.32 9.95
CA TYR A 54 2.41 2.19 9.71
C TYR A 54 2.00 3.53 9.06
N LEU A 55 1.02 3.51 8.15
CA LEU A 55 0.46 4.71 7.54
C LEU A 55 -0.27 5.59 8.56
N LEU A 56 -1.02 4.99 9.47
CA LEU A 56 -1.69 5.72 10.56
C LEU A 56 -0.69 6.34 11.54
N ILE A 57 0.33 5.60 11.95
CA ILE A 57 1.39 6.10 12.84
C ILE A 57 2.06 7.33 12.23
N SER A 58 2.45 7.24 10.96
CA SER A 58 3.05 8.36 10.24
C SER A 58 2.07 9.53 10.07
N GLY A 59 0.81 9.25 9.72
CA GLY A 59 -0.24 10.25 9.59
C GLY A 59 -0.47 11.05 10.88
N ILE A 60 -0.37 10.43 12.04
CA ILE A 60 -0.49 11.11 13.34
C ILE A 60 0.58 12.19 13.49
N GLY A 61 1.85 11.85 13.22
CA GLY A 61 2.96 12.82 13.23
C GLY A 61 2.73 13.94 12.22
N MET A 62 2.40 13.58 10.97
CA MET A 62 2.19 14.52 9.89
C MET A 62 1.01 15.47 10.16
N THR A 63 0.00 15.01 10.91
CA THR A 63 -1.12 15.87 11.34
C THR A 63 -0.64 17.04 12.18
N PHE A 64 0.29 16.84 13.12
CA PHE A 64 0.85 17.96 13.89
C PHE A 64 1.64 18.93 13.00
N VAL A 65 2.41 18.40 12.04
CA VAL A 65 3.16 19.22 11.08
C VAL A 65 2.22 20.11 10.27
N ILE A 66 1.20 19.51 9.65
CA ILE A 66 0.20 20.25 8.86
C ILE A 66 -0.58 21.23 9.73
N LEU A 67 -0.92 20.87 10.97
CA LEU A 67 -1.60 21.79 11.89
C LEU A 67 -0.79 23.06 12.16
N THR A 68 0.56 22.98 12.19
CA THR A 68 1.42 24.17 12.29
C THR A 68 1.61 24.93 10.98
N GLY A 69 1.05 24.45 9.86
CA GLY A 69 1.19 25.02 8.52
C GLY A 69 2.43 24.55 7.76
N GLY A 70 3.07 23.46 8.20
CA GLY A 70 4.21 22.86 7.54
C GLY A 70 3.84 21.65 6.67
N ILE A 71 4.78 21.22 5.82
CA ILE A 71 4.74 19.94 5.12
C ILE A 71 6.07 19.25 5.35
N ASP A 72 6.04 17.97 5.72
CA ASP A 72 7.23 17.14 5.92
C ASP A 72 7.25 15.98 4.93
N LEU A 73 8.15 16.06 3.94
CA LEU A 73 8.36 14.99 2.96
C LEU A 73 9.36 13.93 3.42
N SER A 74 10.15 14.20 4.47
CA SER A 74 11.23 13.30 4.90
C SER A 74 10.73 11.96 5.45
N VAL A 75 9.44 11.89 5.78
CA VAL A 75 8.75 10.74 6.35
C VAL A 75 9.07 9.44 5.61
N SER A 76 9.00 9.41 4.27
CA SER A 76 9.28 8.19 3.51
C SER A 76 10.75 7.77 3.56
N GLY A 77 11.66 8.75 3.48
CA GLY A 77 13.10 8.52 3.64
C GLY A 77 13.44 7.97 5.03
N VAL A 78 12.86 8.53 6.09
CA VAL A 78 13.09 8.07 7.48
C VAL A 78 12.49 6.68 7.71
N VAL A 79 11.30 6.39 7.17
CA VAL A 79 10.69 5.05 7.18
C VAL A 79 11.60 4.04 6.49
N ALA A 80 12.08 4.34 5.28
CA ALA A 80 13.00 3.47 4.56
C ALA A 80 14.31 3.25 5.35
N LEU A 81 14.93 4.34 5.84
CA LEU A 81 16.18 4.27 6.60
C LEU A 81 16.05 3.42 7.86
N THR A 82 14.97 3.60 8.62
CA THR A 82 14.74 2.82 9.84
C THR A 82 14.46 1.35 9.55
N THR A 83 13.84 1.01 8.42
CA THR A 83 13.61 -0.39 8.02
C THR A 83 14.92 -1.10 7.65
N VAL A 84 15.75 -0.52 6.78
CA VAL A 84 17.02 -1.12 6.36
C VAL A 84 18.04 -1.16 7.51
N ALA A 85 18.14 -0.08 8.31
CA ALA A 85 19.04 -0.05 9.46
C ALA A 85 18.63 -1.07 10.53
N SER A 86 17.32 -1.25 10.78
CA SER A 86 16.85 -2.32 11.67
C SER A 86 17.24 -3.69 11.14
N ALA A 87 17.05 -3.93 9.84
CA ALA A 87 17.32 -5.23 9.25
C ALA A 87 18.81 -5.60 9.31
N VAL A 88 19.70 -4.66 9.00
CA VAL A 88 21.15 -4.88 9.09
C VAL A 88 21.60 -5.11 10.53
N LEU A 89 21.19 -4.28 11.49
CA LEU A 89 21.60 -4.45 12.89
C LEU A 89 21.11 -5.78 13.48
N LEU A 90 19.89 -6.20 13.14
CA LEU A 90 19.37 -7.50 13.57
C LEU A 90 20.12 -8.66 12.92
N ARG A 91 20.48 -8.56 11.64
CA ARG A 91 21.32 -9.55 10.95
C ARG A 91 22.71 -9.67 11.58
N GLU A 92 23.27 -8.56 12.05
CA GLU A 92 24.53 -8.54 12.81
C GLU A 92 24.39 -9.08 14.24
N GLY A 93 23.19 -9.47 14.68
CA GLY A 93 22.94 -10.07 15.98
C GLY A 93 22.78 -9.06 17.12
N TRP A 94 22.52 -7.78 16.82
CA TRP A 94 22.23 -6.80 17.85
C TRP A 94 20.92 -7.12 18.60
N ASN A 95 20.87 -6.75 19.88
CA ASN A 95 19.67 -6.95 20.69
C ASN A 95 18.47 -6.18 20.10
N PRO A 96 17.33 -6.83 19.81
CA PRO A 96 16.16 -6.21 19.17
C PRO A 96 15.60 -4.99 19.90
N TRP A 97 15.63 -4.98 21.23
CA TRP A 97 15.16 -3.85 22.03
C TRP A 97 16.07 -2.62 21.88
N VAL A 98 17.39 -2.86 21.76
CA VAL A 98 18.38 -1.80 21.51
C VAL A 98 18.16 -1.24 20.11
N VAL A 99 17.92 -2.09 19.11
CA VAL A 99 17.61 -1.66 17.74
C VAL A 99 16.38 -0.76 17.72
N ILE A 100 15.27 -1.16 18.38
CA ILE A 100 14.06 -0.33 18.47
C ILE A 100 14.36 1.05 19.06
N LEU A 101 15.09 1.11 20.19
CA LEU A 101 15.43 2.38 20.82
C LEU A 101 16.33 3.25 19.93
N LEU A 102 17.32 2.65 19.25
CA LEU A 102 18.20 3.36 18.32
C LEU A 102 17.44 3.93 17.13
N MET A 103 16.49 3.18 16.56
CA MET A 103 15.69 3.67 15.44
C MET A 103 14.78 4.83 15.85
N LEU A 104 14.15 4.76 17.02
CA LEU A 104 13.35 5.86 17.55
C LEU A 104 14.21 7.10 17.82
N ALA A 105 15.40 6.92 18.39
CA ALA A 105 16.36 8.00 18.61
C ALA A 105 16.84 8.63 17.29
N MET A 106 17.11 7.81 16.27
CA MET A 106 17.50 8.26 14.94
C MET A 106 16.39 9.05 14.23
N GLY A 107 15.15 8.58 14.30
CA GLY A 107 14.01 9.34 13.77
C GLY A 107 13.84 10.69 14.45
N MET A 108 13.89 10.71 15.80
CA MET A 108 13.81 11.95 16.56
C MET A 108 14.96 12.91 16.23
N SER A 109 16.20 12.41 16.11
CA SER A 109 17.36 13.25 15.82
C SER A 109 17.25 13.87 14.42
N LEU A 110 16.89 13.09 13.40
CA LEU A 110 16.67 13.61 12.05
C LEU A 110 15.55 14.65 12.02
N GLY A 111 14.42 14.37 12.69
CA GLY A 111 13.31 15.32 12.82
C GLY A 111 13.71 16.60 13.56
N ALA A 112 14.52 16.50 14.61
CA ALA A 112 15.04 17.65 15.36
C ALA A 112 16.03 18.48 14.54
N VAL A 113 16.89 17.84 13.74
CA VAL A 113 17.81 18.51 12.82
C VAL A 113 17.00 19.30 11.80
N MET A 114 16.08 18.65 11.07
CA MET A 114 15.22 19.33 10.10
C MET A 114 14.39 20.45 10.74
N GLY A 115 13.80 20.21 11.92
CA GLY A 115 13.10 21.22 12.71
C GLY A 115 13.98 22.40 13.09
N THR A 116 15.27 22.18 13.35
CA THR A 116 16.24 23.24 13.64
C THR A 116 16.51 24.11 12.41
N PHE A 117 16.70 23.52 11.23
CA PHE A 117 16.82 24.28 9.97
C PHE A 117 15.57 25.13 9.70
N ILE A 118 14.39 24.55 9.93
CA ILE A 118 13.11 25.25 9.72
C ILE A 118 12.94 26.41 10.69
N VAL A 119 13.24 26.19 11.97
CA VAL A 119 12.97 27.18 13.02
C VAL A 119 14.07 28.25 13.12
N LYS A 120 15.34 27.84 13.18
CA LYS A 120 16.47 28.77 13.41
C LYS A 120 16.96 29.41 12.12
N LEU A 121 17.09 28.62 11.05
CA LEU A 121 17.58 29.11 9.77
C LEU A 121 16.46 29.62 8.86
N LYS A 122 15.20 29.51 9.31
CA LYS A 122 14.00 29.97 8.59
C LYS A 122 13.87 29.40 7.18
N VAL A 123 14.40 28.19 6.96
CA VAL A 123 14.22 27.45 5.71
C VAL A 123 12.77 27.01 5.59
N GLN A 124 12.21 27.05 4.37
CA GLN A 124 10.86 26.56 4.15
C GLN A 124 10.75 25.06 4.48
N PRO A 125 9.73 24.62 5.24
CA PRO A 125 9.57 23.22 5.66
C PRO A 125 9.72 22.18 4.57
N PHE A 126 9.05 22.40 3.43
CA PHE A 126 9.06 21.48 2.31
C PHE A 126 10.48 21.26 1.76
N ILE A 127 11.29 22.32 1.66
CA ILE A 127 12.67 22.24 1.12
C ILE A 127 13.58 21.50 2.10
N ALA A 128 13.52 21.88 3.39
CA ALA A 128 14.35 21.23 4.42
C ALA A 128 14.05 19.73 4.52
N THR A 129 12.78 19.35 4.43
CA THR A 129 12.34 17.96 4.55
C THR A 129 12.51 17.17 3.26
N LEU A 130 12.43 17.79 2.08
CA LEU A 130 12.82 17.16 0.81
C LEU A 130 14.32 16.82 0.79
N ALA A 131 15.17 17.76 1.22
CA ALA A 131 16.61 17.49 1.37
C ALA A 131 16.87 16.39 2.41
N GLY A 132 16.16 16.42 3.54
CA GLY A 132 16.22 15.36 4.54
C GLY A 132 15.76 13.99 4.01
N MET A 133 14.75 13.96 3.14
CA MET A 133 14.28 12.73 2.48
C MET A 133 15.39 12.12 1.62
N TRP A 134 16.02 12.92 0.75
CA TRP A 134 17.12 12.45 -0.10
C TRP A 134 18.33 12.01 0.71
N PHE A 135 18.67 12.74 1.78
CA PHE A 135 19.73 12.33 2.70
C PHE A 135 19.41 10.97 3.35
N ALA A 136 18.23 10.82 3.96
CA ALA A 136 17.85 9.58 4.62
C ALA A 136 17.79 8.40 3.62
N ARG A 137 17.26 8.64 2.42
CA ARG A 137 17.22 7.67 1.32
C ARG A 137 18.62 7.27 0.83
N GLY A 138 19.52 8.23 0.67
CA GLY A 138 20.90 7.98 0.28
C GLY A 138 21.67 7.19 1.35
N MET A 139 21.42 7.50 2.63
CA MET A 139 21.98 6.74 3.75
C MET A 139 21.53 5.27 3.75
N CYS A 140 20.34 4.94 3.21
CA CYS A 140 19.93 3.55 3.06
C CYS A 140 20.92 2.73 2.22
N PHE A 141 21.32 3.27 1.07
CA PHE A 141 22.26 2.61 0.15
C PHE A 141 23.71 2.68 0.62
N PHE A 142 24.02 3.60 1.55
CA PHE A 142 25.29 3.53 2.28
C PHE A 142 25.31 2.37 3.28
N ILE A 143 24.15 1.97 3.82
CA ILE A 143 24.04 0.86 4.79
C ILE A 143 23.96 -0.49 4.08
N SER A 144 23.13 -0.62 3.04
CA SER A 144 22.98 -1.85 2.26
C SER A 144 22.36 -1.56 0.90
N ASP A 145 23.00 -2.04 -0.17
CA ASP A 145 22.44 -2.02 -1.53
C ASP A 145 21.37 -3.11 -1.73
N ASP A 146 21.51 -4.23 -1.02
CA ASP A 146 20.60 -5.37 -1.13
C ASP A 146 19.46 -5.32 -0.11
N ALA A 147 18.38 -6.02 -0.41
CA ALA A 147 17.29 -6.25 0.54
C ALA A 147 17.74 -7.25 1.62
N VAL A 148 17.60 -6.85 2.89
CA VAL A 148 18.01 -7.66 4.04
C VAL A 148 16.78 -8.24 4.71
N GLN A 149 16.71 -9.57 4.81
CA GLN A 149 15.64 -10.24 5.52
C GLN A 149 15.85 -10.19 7.04
N ILE A 150 14.75 -10.11 7.80
CA ILE A 150 14.74 -10.07 9.25
C ILE A 150 14.28 -11.42 9.78
N ASP A 151 15.24 -12.26 10.19
CA ASP A 151 14.98 -13.53 10.87
C ASP A 151 15.33 -13.44 12.36
N ASP A 152 14.67 -12.52 13.07
CA ASP A 152 14.80 -12.37 14.52
C ASP A 152 13.53 -12.84 15.23
N ARG A 153 13.70 -13.64 16.28
CA ARG A 153 12.60 -14.21 17.05
C ARG A 153 11.71 -13.15 17.69
N ILE A 154 12.27 -12.06 18.21
CA ILE A 154 11.49 -11.00 18.87
C ILE A 154 10.68 -10.23 17.83
N PHE A 155 11.28 -9.89 16.68
CA PHE A 155 10.56 -9.24 15.58
C PHE A 155 9.44 -10.13 15.03
N GLN A 156 9.67 -11.44 14.89
CA GLN A 156 8.61 -12.38 14.51
C GLN A 156 7.49 -12.44 15.55
N ILE A 157 7.80 -12.46 16.85
CA ILE A 157 6.78 -12.39 17.90
C ILE A 157 6.00 -11.07 17.77
N LEU A 158 6.67 -9.94 17.63
CA LEU A 158 6.02 -8.62 17.50
C LEU A 158 5.15 -8.52 16.24
N GLY A 159 5.58 -9.10 15.11
CA GLY A 159 4.85 -9.05 13.83
C GLY A 159 3.71 -10.08 13.72
N LYS A 160 3.93 -11.31 14.21
CA LYS A 160 3.02 -12.45 14.01
C LYS A 160 2.07 -12.72 15.19
N THR A 161 2.28 -12.10 16.36
CA THR A 161 1.38 -12.31 17.51
C THR A 161 -0.05 -11.87 17.17
N LYS A 162 -0.98 -12.81 17.32
CA LYS A 162 -2.42 -12.62 17.09
C LYS A 162 -3.10 -12.35 18.42
N ILE A 163 -3.52 -11.11 18.62
CA ILE A 163 -4.30 -10.70 19.78
C ILE A 163 -5.77 -10.92 19.44
N LEU A 164 -6.39 -11.87 20.12
CA LEU A 164 -7.80 -12.22 19.96
C LEU A 164 -8.67 -11.23 20.76
N ILE A 165 -9.77 -10.76 20.16
CA ILE A 165 -10.66 -9.80 20.80
C ILE A 165 -11.71 -10.55 21.64
N PRO A 166 -11.78 -10.32 22.97
CA PRO A 166 -12.80 -10.94 23.82
C PRO A 166 -14.22 -10.64 23.31
N GLY A 167 -15.07 -11.67 23.24
CA GLY A 167 -16.46 -11.58 22.75
C GLY A 167 -16.64 -11.88 21.25
N LEU A 168 -15.69 -11.50 20.39
CA LEU A 168 -15.70 -11.90 18.97
C LEU A 168 -15.20 -13.34 18.78
N THR A 169 -14.34 -13.82 19.69
CA THR A 169 -13.85 -15.20 19.74
C THR A 169 -14.97 -16.21 19.99
N GLU A 170 -15.88 -15.88 20.91
CA GLU A 170 -17.01 -16.74 21.31
C GLU A 170 -18.06 -16.78 20.20
N LEU A 171 -18.33 -15.64 19.56
CA LEU A 171 -19.21 -15.56 18.39
C LEU A 171 -18.64 -16.32 17.18
N ALA A 172 -17.33 -16.24 16.94
CA ALA A 172 -16.67 -16.98 15.87
C ALA A 172 -16.67 -18.49 16.15
N ALA A 173 -16.41 -18.90 17.40
CA ALA A 173 -16.50 -20.29 17.84
C ALA A 173 -17.92 -20.85 17.69
N SER A 174 -18.95 -20.06 18.00
CA SER A 174 -20.36 -20.43 17.80
C SER A 174 -20.75 -20.56 16.33
N GLN A 175 -20.07 -19.88 15.40
CA GLN A 175 -20.34 -19.92 13.95
C GLN A 175 -19.38 -20.84 13.19
N GLY A 176 -18.45 -21.53 13.87
CA GLY A 176 -17.45 -22.39 13.23
C GLY A 176 -16.45 -21.65 12.34
N THR A 177 -16.29 -20.33 12.54
CA THR A 177 -15.37 -19.50 11.73
C THR A 177 -14.09 -19.18 12.52
N PRO A 178 -12.94 -18.97 11.84
CA PRO A 178 -11.72 -18.55 12.52
C PRO A 178 -11.93 -17.23 13.26
N ALA A 179 -11.53 -17.17 14.54
CA ALA A 179 -11.69 -15.98 15.34
C ALA A 179 -10.89 -14.80 14.76
N PRO A 180 -11.49 -13.62 14.59
CA PRO A 180 -10.78 -12.45 14.11
C PRO A 180 -9.72 -12.00 15.12
N TYR A 181 -8.59 -11.53 14.62
CA TYR A 181 -7.45 -11.11 15.43
C TYR A 181 -6.89 -9.76 14.98
N ILE A 182 -6.26 -9.07 15.94
CA ILE A 182 -5.50 -7.83 15.76
C ILE A 182 -4.02 -8.13 15.98
N SER A 183 -3.14 -7.42 15.27
CA SER A 183 -1.69 -7.53 15.42
C SER A 183 -1.14 -6.42 16.33
N ILE A 184 0.03 -6.64 16.95
CA ILE A 184 0.66 -5.66 17.86
C ILE A 184 0.87 -4.28 17.20
N PRO A 185 1.30 -4.15 15.93
CA PRO A 185 1.45 -2.84 15.29
C PRO A 185 0.16 -2.01 15.26
N VAL A 186 -0.99 -2.66 15.15
CA VAL A 186 -2.30 -1.98 15.22
C VAL A 186 -2.54 -1.43 16.63
N VAL A 187 -2.25 -2.22 17.67
CA VAL A 187 -2.38 -1.77 19.06
C VAL A 187 -1.48 -0.55 19.29
N VAL A 188 -0.22 -0.62 18.87
CA VAL A 188 0.72 0.51 18.97
C VAL A 188 0.19 1.75 18.24
N ALA A 189 -0.36 1.60 17.03
CA ALA A 189 -0.93 2.70 16.26
C ALA A 189 -2.12 3.36 16.97
N PHE A 190 -3.05 2.56 17.54
CA PHE A 190 -4.20 3.09 18.29
C PHE A 190 -3.81 3.69 19.65
N THR A 191 -2.84 3.10 20.35
CA THR A 191 -2.28 3.69 21.57
C THR A 191 -1.65 5.05 21.27
N LEU A 192 -0.85 5.16 20.21
CA LEU A 192 -0.29 6.42 19.77
C LEU A 192 -1.38 7.43 19.37
N LEU A 193 -2.43 6.98 18.69
CA LEU A 193 -3.58 7.83 18.32
C LEU A 193 -4.24 8.45 19.56
N ILE A 194 -4.50 7.64 20.59
CA ILE A 194 -5.10 8.10 21.85
C ILE A 194 -4.18 9.12 22.55
N ILE A 195 -2.89 8.82 22.64
CA ILE A 195 -1.88 9.72 23.23
C ILE A 195 -1.82 11.04 22.44
N ALA A 196 -1.81 10.96 21.11
CA ALA A 196 -1.76 12.13 20.24
C ALA A 196 -3.02 13.01 20.36
N ILE A 197 -4.20 12.41 20.43
CA ILE A 197 -5.46 13.12 20.69
C ILE A 197 -5.40 13.83 22.05
N TYR A 198 -4.91 13.15 23.08
CA TYR A 198 -4.74 13.74 24.40
C TYR A 198 -3.79 14.95 24.35
N ILE A 199 -2.63 14.79 23.71
CA ILE A 199 -1.64 15.86 23.53
C ILE A 199 -2.26 17.05 22.78
N ALA A 200 -2.96 16.82 21.68
CA ALA A 200 -3.50 17.90 20.86
C ALA A 200 -4.66 18.66 21.50
N GLN A 201 -5.55 17.98 22.24
CA GLN A 201 -6.77 18.58 22.77
C GLN A 201 -6.63 19.08 24.21
N TYR A 202 -5.81 18.41 25.03
CA TYR A 202 -5.80 18.64 26.48
C TYR A 202 -4.50 19.28 27.00
N THR A 203 -3.47 19.47 26.17
CA THR A 203 -2.19 20.06 26.63
C THR A 203 -1.97 21.49 26.13
N ARG A 204 -1.07 22.22 26.83
CA ARG A 204 -0.60 23.55 26.40
C ARG A 204 0.12 23.50 25.04
N PHE A 205 0.83 22.40 24.77
CA PHE A 205 1.50 22.16 23.50
C PHE A 205 0.50 22.12 22.36
N GLY A 206 -0.56 21.30 22.48
CA GLY A 206 -1.63 21.21 21.48
C GLY A 206 -2.29 22.56 21.18
N ARG A 207 -2.66 23.32 22.22
CA ARG A 207 -3.22 24.68 22.04
C ARG A 207 -2.28 25.62 21.28
N THR A 208 -0.98 25.51 21.54
CA THR A 208 0.05 26.31 20.84
C THR A 208 0.18 25.88 19.38
N VAL A 209 0.15 24.57 19.09
CA VAL A 209 0.14 24.03 17.72
C VAL A 209 -1.02 24.61 16.89
N TYR A 210 -2.24 24.58 17.42
CA TYR A 210 -3.41 25.15 16.74
C TYR A 210 -3.35 26.68 16.60
N ALA A 211 -2.72 27.38 17.53
CA ALA A 211 -2.57 28.84 17.49
C ALA A 211 -1.53 29.32 16.46
N ILE A 212 -0.50 28.50 16.18
CA ILE A 212 0.54 28.81 15.19
C ILE A 212 -0.02 28.73 13.76
N GLY A 213 -0.83 27.70 13.47
CA GLY A 213 -1.33 27.45 12.12
C GLY A 213 -2.47 28.36 11.67
N GLY A 214 -2.69 28.43 10.36
CA GLY A 214 -3.75 29.22 9.73
C GLY A 214 -3.26 30.53 9.10
N ASN A 215 -4.12 31.12 8.25
CA ASN A 215 -3.85 32.39 7.53
C ASN A 215 -2.48 32.43 6.81
N GLU A 216 -2.09 31.32 6.16
CA GLU A 216 -0.85 31.23 5.35
C GLU A 216 0.42 31.64 6.14
N GLY A 217 0.49 31.29 7.43
CA GLY A 217 1.65 31.58 8.29
C GLY A 217 1.60 32.95 8.97
N ARG A 218 0.62 33.81 8.70
CA ARG A 218 0.45 35.10 9.41
C ARG A 218 0.15 34.93 10.89
N ASN A 219 -0.55 33.86 11.26
CA ASN A 219 -0.87 33.56 12.67
C ASN A 219 0.37 33.30 13.52
N GLU A 220 1.47 32.88 12.91
CA GLU A 220 2.72 32.66 13.61
C GLU A 220 3.23 33.94 14.28
N GLN A 221 3.17 35.08 13.59
CA GLN A 221 3.59 36.37 14.14
C GLN A 221 2.68 36.78 15.31
N SER A 222 1.36 36.61 15.16
CA SER A 222 0.39 36.87 16.23
C SER A 222 0.63 35.99 17.46
N ALA A 223 0.92 34.69 17.27
CA ALA A 223 1.24 33.77 18.35
C ALA A 223 2.52 34.17 19.10
N ARG A 224 3.55 34.65 18.38
CA ARG A 224 4.78 35.19 18.98
C ARG A 224 4.50 36.45 19.80
N LEU A 225 3.69 37.38 19.28
CA LEU A 225 3.29 38.60 20.00
C LEU A 225 2.44 38.31 21.25
N MET A 226 1.69 37.21 21.26
CA MET A 226 0.97 36.69 22.44
C MET A 226 1.87 35.95 23.44
N GLY A 227 3.18 35.89 23.22
CA GLY A 227 4.15 35.26 24.13
C GLY A 227 4.17 33.73 24.10
N LEU A 228 3.58 33.10 23.07
CA LEU A 228 3.62 31.65 22.93
C LEU A 228 5.00 31.16 22.47
N PRO A 229 5.48 29.99 22.94
CA PRO A 229 6.79 29.46 22.58
C PRO A 229 6.77 28.81 21.19
N VAL A 230 6.57 29.63 20.14
CA VAL A 230 6.39 29.17 18.75
C VAL A 230 7.56 28.33 18.25
N GLU A 231 8.78 28.82 18.46
CA GLU A 231 10.01 28.17 17.97
C GLU A 231 10.23 26.78 18.59
N ARG A 232 10.08 26.70 19.93
CA ARG A 232 10.16 25.41 20.64
C ARG A 232 9.06 24.45 20.21
N THR A 233 7.84 24.96 20.01
CA THR A 233 6.69 24.14 19.60
C THR A 233 6.92 23.54 18.22
N LYS A 234 7.37 24.33 17.23
CA LYS A 234 7.69 23.82 15.89
C LYS A 234 8.80 22.78 15.93
N LEU A 235 9.87 23.02 16.68
CA LEU A 235 10.97 22.07 16.81
C LEU A 235 10.50 20.72 17.39
N LEU A 236 9.66 20.76 18.43
CA LEU A 236 9.05 19.56 19.03
C LEU A 236 8.09 18.86 18.05
N VAL A 237 7.35 19.60 17.23
CA VAL A 237 6.46 19.01 16.20
C VAL A 237 7.25 18.19 15.18
N TYR A 238 8.34 18.73 14.62
CA TYR A 238 9.18 17.96 13.67
C TYR A 238 9.93 16.81 14.34
N THR A 239 10.38 16.99 15.58
CA THR A 239 10.99 15.90 16.38
C THR A 239 9.99 14.76 16.61
N PHE A 240 8.75 15.08 16.98
CA PHE A 240 7.68 14.11 17.15
C PHE A 240 7.28 13.44 15.83
N ASN A 241 7.28 14.18 14.72
CA ASN A 241 7.05 13.58 13.41
C ASN A 241 8.18 12.60 13.01
N GLY A 242 9.42 12.92 13.34
CA GLY A 242 10.56 12.01 13.20
C GLY A 242 10.42 10.74 14.04
N PHE A 243 9.97 10.87 15.30
CA PHE A 243 9.60 9.72 16.14
C PHE A 243 8.51 8.85 15.49
N CYS A 244 7.41 9.45 15.03
CA CYS A 244 6.34 8.74 14.35
C CYS A 244 6.82 8.06 13.06
N SER A 245 7.69 8.71 12.29
CA SER A 245 8.24 8.14 11.06
C SER A 245 9.13 6.94 11.34
N ALA A 246 9.97 6.98 12.38
CA ALA A 246 10.76 5.83 12.81
C ALA A 246 9.90 4.68 13.34
N LEU A 247 8.88 4.99 14.15
CA LEU A 247 7.94 3.98 14.64
C LEU A 247 7.11 3.37 13.50
N ALA A 248 6.75 4.16 12.49
CA ALA A 248 6.12 3.67 11.28
C ALA A 248 7.05 2.76 10.48
N GLY A 249 8.35 3.08 10.38
CA GLY A 249 9.36 2.21 9.78
C GLY A 249 9.53 0.88 10.52
N LEU A 250 9.62 0.91 11.85
CA LEU A 250 9.61 -0.32 12.66
C LEU A 250 8.33 -1.14 12.46
N SER A 251 7.17 -0.48 12.42
CA SER A 251 5.90 -1.14 12.12
C SER A 251 5.87 -1.72 10.70
N PHE A 252 6.53 -1.08 9.74
CA PHE A 252 6.58 -1.51 8.35
C PHE A 252 7.53 -2.71 8.18
N CYS A 253 8.71 -2.71 8.82
CA CYS A 253 9.61 -3.86 8.76
C CYS A 253 9.03 -5.09 9.50
N LEU A 254 8.23 -4.89 10.55
CA LEU A 254 7.47 -5.98 11.19
C LEU A 254 6.36 -6.56 10.28
N PHE A 255 5.87 -5.77 9.32
CA PHE A 255 4.86 -6.22 8.36
C PHE A 255 5.48 -6.96 7.17
N VAL A 256 6.61 -6.48 6.66
CA VAL A 256 7.29 -7.03 5.47
C VAL A 256 8.34 -8.10 5.83
N GLU A 257 8.85 -8.12 7.06
CA GLU A 257 9.92 -9.03 7.53
C GLU A 257 11.26 -8.84 6.79
N SER A 258 11.49 -7.66 6.23
CA SER A 258 12.73 -7.26 5.56
C SER A 258 12.93 -5.74 5.61
N GLY A 259 14.13 -5.30 5.26
CA GLY A 259 14.48 -3.89 5.10
C GLY A 259 15.23 -3.63 3.80
N HIS A 260 14.88 -2.55 3.10
CA HIS A 260 15.53 -2.15 1.85
C HIS A 260 15.39 -0.64 1.60
N GLY A 261 16.39 -0.03 0.97
CA GLY A 261 16.41 1.41 0.70
C GLY A 261 15.31 1.92 -0.22
N LEU A 262 14.81 1.09 -1.14
CA LEU A 262 13.71 1.47 -2.05
C LEU A 262 12.31 1.40 -1.44
N TYR A 263 12.15 0.91 -0.21
CA TYR A 263 10.84 0.83 0.43
C TYR A 263 10.17 2.21 0.59
N ALA A 264 8.84 2.18 0.74
CA ALA A 264 8.00 3.38 0.90
C ALA A 264 8.11 4.46 -0.21
N PRO A 265 8.17 4.12 -1.52
CA PRO A 265 8.21 5.14 -2.57
C PRO A 265 6.86 5.89 -2.65
N GLY A 266 6.89 7.22 -2.58
CA GLY A 266 5.68 8.04 -2.61
C GLY A 266 4.81 7.91 -1.35
N PHE A 267 5.31 7.26 -0.29
CA PHE A 267 4.58 7.07 0.96
C PHE A 267 4.29 8.42 1.64
N GLU A 268 5.16 9.41 1.49
CA GLU A 268 4.94 10.78 1.96
C GLU A 268 3.67 11.40 1.38
N LEU A 269 3.36 11.12 0.11
CA LEU A 269 2.15 11.61 -0.55
C LEU A 269 0.90 10.90 -0.03
N ASP A 270 0.97 9.59 0.20
CA ASP A 270 -0.13 8.81 0.78
C ASP A 270 -0.45 9.28 2.22
N VAL A 271 0.58 9.59 3.01
CA VAL A 271 0.45 10.14 4.37
C VAL A 271 -0.23 11.51 4.32
N ILE A 272 0.25 12.43 3.47
CA ILE A 272 -0.36 13.75 3.31
C ILE A 272 -1.81 13.63 2.84
N ALA A 273 -2.07 12.81 1.82
CA ALA A 273 -3.41 12.56 1.30
C ALA A 273 -4.34 12.04 2.39
N SER A 274 -3.89 11.09 3.22
CA SER A 274 -4.65 10.57 4.36
C SER A 274 -5.00 11.66 5.36
N VAL A 275 -4.05 12.50 5.75
CA VAL A 275 -4.27 13.55 6.75
C VAL A 275 -5.21 14.63 6.22
N VAL A 276 -5.04 15.02 4.94
CA VAL A 276 -5.88 16.01 4.28
C VAL A 276 -7.29 15.47 4.10
N MET A 277 -7.45 14.23 3.61
CA MET A 277 -8.76 13.55 3.58
C MET A 277 -9.35 13.42 4.98
N GLY A 278 -8.55 13.21 6.01
CA GLY A 278 -9.00 13.25 7.39
C GLY A 278 -9.59 14.59 7.86
N GLY A 279 -9.47 15.66 7.06
CA GLY A 279 -10.09 16.96 7.33
C GLY A 279 -9.15 17.99 7.95
N THR A 280 -7.84 17.73 7.95
CA THR A 280 -6.84 18.72 8.36
C THR A 280 -6.52 19.65 7.20
N MET A 281 -6.63 20.96 7.43
CA MET A 281 -6.39 21.97 6.40
C MET A 281 -4.88 22.14 6.15
N LEU A 282 -4.46 22.15 4.88
CA LEU A 282 -3.06 22.40 4.49
C LEU A 282 -2.52 23.76 4.95
N THR A 283 -3.41 24.75 5.14
CA THR A 283 -3.06 26.07 5.68
C THR A 283 -2.78 26.07 7.19
N GLY A 284 -3.05 24.95 7.87
CA GLY A 284 -2.88 24.79 9.31
C GLY A 284 -3.99 25.42 10.17
N GLY A 285 -3.89 25.24 11.48
CA GLY A 285 -4.77 25.85 12.48
C GLY A 285 -6.19 25.25 12.59
N SER A 286 -6.55 24.31 11.70
CA SER A 286 -7.85 23.64 11.70
C SER A 286 -7.71 22.18 11.25
N GLY A 287 -8.17 21.25 12.09
CA GLY A 287 -8.13 19.81 11.83
C GLY A 287 -8.26 19.02 13.13
N TYR A 288 -8.47 17.72 13.04
CA TYR A 288 -8.51 16.82 14.19
C TYR A 288 -7.70 15.58 13.90
N ILE A 289 -6.87 15.16 14.86
CA ILE A 289 -6.04 13.95 14.75
C ILE A 289 -6.89 12.70 14.54
N PHE A 290 -8.06 12.63 15.18
CA PHE A 290 -9.01 11.54 14.97
C PHE A 290 -9.50 11.44 13.51
N GLY A 291 -9.51 12.55 12.78
CA GLY A 291 -9.86 12.56 11.35
C GLY A 291 -8.87 11.78 10.48
N THR A 292 -7.59 11.81 10.83
CA THR A 292 -6.52 11.09 10.11
C THR A 292 -6.78 9.58 10.06
N LEU A 293 -7.36 9.00 11.11
CA LEU A 293 -7.79 7.60 11.12
C LEU A 293 -8.75 7.29 9.95
N PHE A 294 -9.75 8.14 9.74
CA PHE A 294 -10.72 7.93 8.65
C PHE A 294 -10.13 8.21 7.28
N GLY A 295 -9.22 9.17 7.15
CA GLY A 295 -8.49 9.37 5.90
C GLY A 295 -7.64 8.15 5.51
N VAL A 296 -6.94 7.56 6.48
CA VAL A 296 -6.21 6.30 6.29
C VAL A 296 -7.16 5.15 5.95
N LEU A 297 -8.33 5.06 6.61
CA LEU A 297 -9.34 4.06 6.29
C LEU A 297 -9.90 4.18 4.87
N VAL A 298 -10.10 5.41 4.36
CA VAL A 298 -10.50 5.61 2.96
C VAL A 298 -9.45 4.99 2.03
N LEU A 299 -8.16 5.29 2.25
CA LEU A 299 -7.09 4.67 1.45
C LEU A 299 -7.06 3.15 1.58
N ALA A 300 -7.16 2.62 2.80
CA ALA A 300 -7.13 1.18 3.06
C ALA A 300 -8.29 0.45 2.37
N VAL A 301 -9.51 1.00 2.47
CA VAL A 301 -10.71 0.43 1.85
C VAL A 301 -10.59 0.48 0.33
N THR A 302 -10.13 1.60 -0.24
CA THR A 302 -9.88 1.70 -1.69
C THR A 302 -8.89 0.65 -2.18
N GLN A 303 -7.78 0.46 -1.46
CA GLN A 303 -6.77 -0.54 -1.82
C GLN A 303 -7.34 -1.96 -1.77
N VAL A 304 -8.09 -2.30 -0.70
CA VAL A 304 -8.73 -3.61 -0.58
C VAL A 304 -9.78 -3.84 -1.67
N LEU A 305 -10.63 -2.85 -1.98
CA LEU A 305 -11.63 -2.95 -3.04
C LEU A 305 -11.00 -3.27 -4.40
N ILE A 306 -9.93 -2.56 -4.78
CA ILE A 306 -9.24 -2.77 -6.05
C ILE A 306 -8.60 -4.16 -6.09
N GLN A 307 -8.03 -4.61 -4.96
CA GLN A 307 -7.46 -5.96 -4.86
C GLN A 307 -8.53 -7.06 -4.98
N PHE A 308 -9.76 -6.83 -4.49
CA PHE A 308 -10.89 -7.76 -4.66
C PHE A 308 -11.43 -7.80 -6.10
N ILE A 309 -11.32 -6.71 -6.86
CA ILE A 309 -11.71 -6.68 -8.29
C ILE A 309 -10.76 -7.57 -9.11
N GLY A 310 -9.47 -7.62 -8.76
CA GLY A 310 -8.49 -8.57 -9.31
C GLY A 310 -8.08 -8.35 -10.77
N SER A 311 -8.92 -7.71 -11.60
CA SER A 311 -8.64 -7.41 -13.02
C SER A 311 -7.93 -6.08 -13.25
N LEU A 312 -7.82 -5.23 -12.21
CA LEU A 312 -7.21 -3.91 -12.31
C LEU A 312 -5.74 -3.96 -11.87
N SER A 313 -4.87 -3.29 -12.63
CA SER A 313 -3.46 -3.13 -12.25
C SER A 313 -3.32 -2.28 -10.97
N SER A 314 -2.21 -2.45 -10.24
CA SER A 314 -1.93 -1.72 -9.00
C SER A 314 -1.88 -0.18 -9.18
N TRP A 315 -1.70 0.31 -10.41
CA TRP A 315 -1.71 1.74 -10.72
C TRP A 315 -3.10 2.37 -10.53
N TRP A 316 -4.17 1.61 -10.71
CA TRP A 316 -5.53 2.09 -10.47
C TRP A 316 -5.73 2.57 -9.03
N THR A 317 -5.07 1.92 -8.06
CA THR A 317 -5.09 2.37 -6.66
C THR A 317 -4.57 3.79 -6.55
N LYS A 318 -3.45 4.12 -7.19
CA LYS A 318 -2.87 5.48 -7.15
C LYS A 318 -3.75 6.50 -7.90
N ILE A 319 -4.36 6.12 -9.02
CA ILE A 319 -5.28 6.99 -9.77
C ILE A 319 -6.49 7.36 -8.90
N VAL A 320 -7.15 6.38 -8.28
CA VAL A 320 -8.33 6.61 -7.43
C VAL A 320 -7.96 7.48 -6.22
N ILE A 321 -6.81 7.21 -5.59
CA ILE A 321 -6.31 8.01 -4.46
C ILE A 321 -6.09 9.48 -4.89
N GLY A 322 -5.46 9.70 -6.05
CA GLY A 322 -5.23 11.05 -6.58
C GLY A 322 -6.54 11.81 -6.84
N VAL A 323 -7.51 11.16 -7.50
CA VAL A 323 -8.83 11.75 -7.77
C VAL A 323 -9.59 12.06 -6.48
N LEU A 324 -9.63 11.13 -5.52
CA LEU A 324 -10.29 11.35 -4.23
C LEU A 324 -9.65 12.51 -3.46
N THR A 325 -8.32 12.58 -3.46
CA THR A 325 -7.57 13.66 -2.80
C THR A 325 -7.90 15.01 -3.44
N LEU A 326 -7.93 15.09 -4.77
CA LEU A 326 -8.29 16.32 -5.50
C LEU A 326 -9.72 16.76 -5.18
N ILE A 327 -10.68 15.83 -5.19
CA ILE A 327 -12.07 16.12 -4.81
C ILE A 327 -12.13 16.66 -3.38
N PHE A 328 -11.42 16.03 -2.45
CA PHE A 328 -11.45 16.45 -1.05
C PHE A 328 -10.86 17.85 -0.85
N ILE A 329 -9.71 18.13 -1.48
CA ILE A 329 -9.09 19.45 -1.48
C ILE A 329 -10.01 20.49 -2.14
N GLY A 330 -10.67 20.14 -3.25
CA GLY A 330 -11.64 21.01 -3.91
C GLY A 330 -12.81 21.37 -3.00
N VAL A 331 -13.40 20.37 -2.33
CA VAL A 331 -14.48 20.58 -1.34
C VAL A 331 -13.98 21.44 -0.18
N GLN A 332 -12.80 21.16 0.38
CA GLN A 332 -12.21 21.97 1.44
C GLN A 332 -12.00 23.42 1.03
N THR A 333 -11.44 23.66 -0.16
CA THR A 333 -11.13 25.00 -0.68
C THR A 333 -12.41 25.81 -0.86
N VAL A 334 -13.46 25.19 -1.42
CA VAL A 334 -14.77 25.84 -1.56
C VAL A 334 -15.38 26.14 -0.19
N LEU A 335 -15.27 25.26 0.79
CA LEU A 335 -15.77 25.50 2.15
C LEU A 335 -14.94 26.56 2.92
N ALA A 336 -13.64 26.62 2.69
CA ALA A 336 -12.71 27.53 3.33
C ALA A 336 -12.82 28.96 2.77
N ASN A 337 -12.92 29.13 1.45
CA ASN A 337 -13.08 30.45 0.81
C ASN A 337 -14.41 31.14 1.19
N ARG A 338 -15.39 30.38 1.72
CA ARG A 338 -16.62 30.94 2.29
C ARG A 338 -16.42 31.64 3.63
N LYS A 339 -15.36 31.34 4.39
CA LYS A 339 -15.03 32.05 5.64
C LYS A 339 -14.60 33.50 5.36
N SER A 340 -13.80 33.73 4.32
CA SER A 340 -13.31 35.07 3.96
C SER A 340 -14.42 35.96 3.41
N GLY A 341 -15.37 35.41 2.65
CA GLY A 341 -16.52 36.14 2.11
C GLY A 341 -17.69 36.35 3.07
N ALA A 342 -17.59 35.93 4.33
CA ALA A 342 -18.62 36.13 5.36
C ALA A 342 -18.31 37.29 6.33
N GLN A 343 -17.06 37.76 6.37
CA GLN A 343 -16.68 38.96 7.13
C GLN A 343 -16.78 40.26 6.30
N SER A 344 -16.95 40.16 4.99
CA SER A 344 -17.08 41.31 4.09
C SER A 344 -18.27 41.12 3.16
N ALA A 345 -19.49 41.35 3.65
CA ALA A 345 -20.65 41.82 2.86
C ALA A 345 -21.95 41.72 3.70
N GLN A 346 -22.25 42.82 4.38
CA GLN A 346 -23.62 43.27 4.61
C GLN A 346 -24.17 43.69 3.23
N SER A 347 -25.42 43.32 2.89
CA SER A 347 -26.07 43.36 1.55
C SER A 347 -25.54 42.27 0.57
N THR A 348 -26.34 41.39 -0.05
CA THR A 348 -27.62 41.57 -0.76
C THR A 348 -28.34 40.22 -0.88
N GLU A 349 -29.66 40.20 -0.68
CA GLU A 349 -30.50 38.98 -0.60
C GLU A 349 -30.52 38.12 -1.89
N ALA A 350 -30.13 38.65 -3.04
CA ALA A 350 -30.07 37.91 -4.30
C ALA A 350 -28.90 36.89 -4.38
N ILE A 351 -27.81 37.08 -3.62
CA ILE A 351 -26.64 36.19 -3.64
C ILE A 351 -26.89 34.90 -2.83
N LEU A 352 -27.83 34.93 -1.88
CA LEU A 352 -28.15 33.79 -1.01
C LEU A 352 -28.85 32.64 -1.75
N ALA A 353 -29.64 32.93 -2.78
CA ALA A 353 -30.34 31.92 -3.58
C ALA A 353 -29.37 31.11 -4.46
N THR A 354 -28.42 31.76 -5.12
CA THR A 354 -27.35 31.11 -5.92
C THR A 354 -26.38 30.34 -5.04
N ARG A 355 -26.08 30.84 -3.82
CA ARG A 355 -25.26 30.17 -2.80
C ARG A 355 -25.88 28.87 -2.26
N ARG A 356 -27.23 28.75 -2.20
CA ARG A 356 -27.93 27.51 -1.80
C ARG A 356 -27.89 26.43 -2.87
N LYS A 357 -27.86 26.82 -4.15
CA LYS A 357 -27.73 25.90 -5.28
C LYS A 357 -26.31 25.29 -5.36
N GLN A 358 -25.28 26.11 -5.18
CA GLN A 358 -23.88 25.65 -5.06
C GLN A 358 -23.62 24.83 -3.78
N GLN A 359 -24.33 25.11 -2.68
CA GLN A 359 -24.29 24.29 -1.44
C GLN A 359 -24.75 22.84 -1.66
N ARG A 360 -25.83 22.65 -2.42
CA ARG A 360 -26.32 21.30 -2.79
C ARG A 360 -25.38 20.61 -3.78
N LEU A 361 -24.67 21.37 -4.61
CA LEU A 361 -23.66 20.89 -5.55
C LEU A 361 -22.36 20.42 -4.86
N ALA A 362 -21.90 21.07 -3.79
CA ALA A 362 -20.70 20.63 -3.06
C ALA A 362 -20.94 19.37 -2.19
N LEU A 363 -22.12 19.28 -1.55
CA LEU A 363 -22.59 18.03 -0.93
C LEU A 363 -22.88 16.96 -1.99
N GLY A 364 -23.40 17.38 -3.15
CA GLY A 364 -23.58 16.58 -4.34
C GLY A 364 -22.28 16.10 -4.96
N ALA A 365 -21.16 16.81 -4.80
CA ALA A 365 -19.83 16.41 -5.26
C ALA A 365 -19.26 15.26 -4.41
N GLY A 366 -19.51 15.28 -3.09
CA GLY A 366 -19.26 14.13 -2.22
C GLY A 366 -20.14 12.93 -2.59
N ALA A 367 -21.41 13.16 -2.92
CA ALA A 367 -22.30 12.12 -3.45
C ALA A 367 -21.89 11.65 -4.87
N LEU A 368 -21.28 12.51 -5.69
CA LEU A 368 -20.70 12.16 -6.99
C LEU A 368 -19.42 11.35 -6.83
N ALA A 369 -18.61 11.59 -5.79
CA ALA A 369 -17.50 10.70 -5.46
C ALA A 369 -18.00 9.32 -5.02
N VAL A 370 -19.11 9.26 -4.25
CA VAL A 370 -19.82 8.00 -3.96
C VAL A 370 -20.34 7.36 -5.24
N LEU A 371 -20.96 8.11 -6.16
CA LEU A 371 -21.42 7.61 -7.45
C LEU A 371 -20.27 7.20 -8.38
N ALA A 372 -19.10 7.84 -8.29
CA ALA A 372 -17.92 7.49 -9.07
C ALA A 372 -17.28 6.20 -8.56
N ILE A 373 -17.22 6.00 -7.23
CA ILE A 373 -16.82 4.73 -6.62
C ILE A 373 -17.83 3.63 -6.96
N VAL A 374 -19.13 3.91 -6.84
CA VAL A 374 -20.20 2.98 -7.24
C VAL A 374 -20.13 2.68 -8.73
N ALA A 375 -19.91 3.68 -9.59
CA ALA A 375 -19.77 3.50 -11.03
C ALA A 375 -18.52 2.67 -11.36
N LEU A 376 -17.38 2.92 -10.73
CA LEU A 376 -16.18 2.08 -10.90
C LEU A 376 -16.43 0.61 -10.49
N ILE A 377 -17.31 0.38 -9.52
CA ILE A 377 -17.71 -0.96 -9.07
C ILE A 377 -18.76 -1.59 -10.00
N THR A 378 -19.65 -0.79 -10.60
CA THR A 378 -20.75 -1.29 -11.46
C THR A 378 -20.41 -1.34 -12.95
N ILE A 379 -19.47 -0.53 -13.43
CA ILE A 379 -19.07 -0.46 -14.85
C ILE A 379 -18.56 -1.81 -15.38
N PRO A 380 -17.75 -2.60 -14.64
CA PRO A 380 -17.37 -3.93 -15.08
C PRO A 380 -18.55 -4.90 -15.28
N LYS A 381 -19.75 -4.58 -14.76
CA LYS A 381 -20.98 -5.37 -14.93
C LYS A 381 -21.98 -4.79 -15.95
N LEU A 382 -21.73 -3.57 -16.46
CA LEU A 382 -22.63 -2.88 -17.41
C LEU A 382 -22.15 -2.98 -18.86
N THR A 383 -20.88 -3.31 -19.08
CA THR A 383 -20.46 -3.86 -20.36
C THR A 383 -21.04 -5.27 -20.45
N PRO A 384 -21.87 -5.58 -21.46
CA PRO A 384 -22.22 -6.96 -21.74
C PRO A 384 -20.92 -7.65 -22.16
N GLU A 385 -20.29 -8.31 -21.20
CA GLU A 385 -19.30 -9.32 -21.48
C GLU A 385 -20.01 -10.32 -22.38
N SER A 386 -19.51 -10.44 -23.61
CA SER A 386 -19.96 -11.46 -24.56
C SER A 386 -20.04 -12.76 -23.79
N THR A 387 -21.23 -13.36 -23.79
CA THR A 387 -21.55 -14.66 -23.22
C THR A 387 -20.64 -15.72 -23.82
N ASN A 388 -19.44 -15.83 -23.27
CA ASN A 388 -18.70 -17.06 -23.22
C ASN A 388 -18.98 -17.57 -21.82
N ALA A 389 -19.80 -18.61 -21.77
CA ALA A 389 -20.21 -19.24 -20.54
C ALA A 389 -18.96 -19.59 -19.73
N THR A 390 -18.73 -18.90 -18.60
CA THR A 390 -17.94 -19.48 -17.52
C THR A 390 -18.69 -20.72 -17.06
N PRO A 391 -18.17 -21.94 -17.24
CA PRO A 391 -18.81 -23.11 -16.69
C PRO A 391 -18.82 -22.97 -15.18
N GLU A 392 -19.96 -23.33 -14.61
CA GLU A 392 -20.16 -23.52 -13.19
C GLU A 392 -18.98 -24.27 -12.56
N ASN A 393 -18.45 -23.70 -11.48
CA ASN A 393 -18.06 -24.40 -10.26
C ASN A 393 -17.41 -25.79 -10.43
N THR A 394 -16.47 -25.93 -11.36
CA THR A 394 -15.62 -27.12 -11.43
C THR A 394 -14.39 -26.79 -10.58
N GLN A 395 -14.17 -27.54 -9.50
CA GLN A 395 -12.90 -27.45 -8.78
C GLN A 395 -11.78 -27.64 -9.80
N CYS A 396 -10.95 -26.62 -9.95
CA CYS A 396 -9.71 -26.66 -10.72
C CYS A 396 -8.87 -27.85 -10.27
N GLN A 397 -8.98 -28.99 -10.96
CA GLN A 397 -8.10 -30.12 -10.73
C GLN A 397 -6.84 -29.86 -11.55
N VAL A 398 -5.73 -29.66 -10.85
CA VAL A 398 -4.43 -29.45 -11.48
C VAL A 398 -4.11 -30.70 -12.31
N ALA A 399 -3.95 -30.54 -13.61
CA ALA A 399 -3.54 -31.62 -14.50
C ALA A 399 -2.10 -32.04 -14.14
N PRO A 400 -1.79 -33.35 -14.11
CA PRO A 400 -0.42 -33.82 -13.93
C PRO A 400 0.46 -33.35 -15.09
N PHE A 401 1.78 -33.29 -14.87
CA PHE A 401 2.71 -32.93 -15.93
C PHE A 401 2.69 -33.97 -17.06
N ARG A 402 2.75 -33.51 -18.31
CA ARG A 402 2.74 -34.35 -19.52
C ARG A 402 4.15 -34.82 -19.86
N GLU A 403 4.79 -35.51 -18.92
CA GLU A 403 6.21 -35.92 -19.00
C GLU A 403 6.48 -36.84 -20.21
N ASP A 404 5.54 -37.74 -20.55
CA ASP A 404 5.68 -38.63 -21.72
C ASP A 404 5.66 -37.86 -23.05
N GLU A 405 4.79 -36.85 -23.17
CA GLU A 405 4.70 -35.97 -24.34
C GLU A 405 5.96 -35.09 -24.43
N ALA A 406 6.44 -34.58 -23.28
CA ALA A 406 7.68 -33.83 -23.22
C ALA A 406 8.90 -34.63 -23.67
N ALA A 407 9.05 -35.87 -23.18
CA ALA A 407 10.12 -36.77 -23.59
C ALA A 407 10.04 -37.12 -25.10
N SER A 408 8.84 -37.18 -25.68
CA SER A 408 8.68 -37.38 -27.12
C SER A 408 9.16 -36.18 -27.94
N LEU A 409 8.87 -34.96 -27.47
CA LEU A 409 9.28 -33.72 -28.13
C LEU A 409 10.81 -33.50 -28.08
N ILE A 410 11.46 -33.87 -26.98
CA ILE A 410 12.94 -33.88 -26.89
C ILE A 410 13.53 -34.87 -27.91
N LYS A 411 12.95 -36.06 -28.06
CA LYS A 411 13.38 -37.04 -29.08
C LYS A 411 13.14 -36.57 -30.52
N GLU A 412 12.13 -35.73 -30.73
CA GLU A 412 11.84 -35.08 -32.01
C GLU A 412 12.79 -33.90 -32.32
N GLY A 413 13.71 -33.58 -31.41
CA GLY A 413 14.76 -32.57 -31.61
C GLY A 413 14.50 -31.23 -30.94
N ALA A 414 13.56 -31.15 -29.98
CA ALA A 414 13.43 -29.97 -29.13
C ALA A 414 14.61 -29.89 -28.15
N VAL A 415 15.11 -28.67 -27.93
CA VAL A 415 16.19 -28.37 -26.97
C VAL A 415 15.63 -27.98 -25.60
N ILE A 416 14.42 -27.42 -25.57
CA ILE A 416 13.69 -27.12 -24.35
C ILE A 416 12.24 -27.56 -24.50
N VAL A 417 11.72 -28.27 -23.52
CA VAL A 417 10.29 -28.48 -23.34
C VAL A 417 9.85 -27.84 -22.03
N TYR A 418 8.84 -26.99 -22.10
CA TYR A 418 8.30 -26.26 -20.97
C TYR A 418 6.81 -26.53 -20.82
N HIS A 419 6.41 -27.09 -19.67
CA HIS A 419 5.02 -27.33 -19.33
C HIS A 419 4.60 -26.41 -18.18
N ARG A 420 3.54 -25.64 -18.41
CA ARG A 420 2.90 -24.78 -17.41
C ARG A 420 1.51 -25.32 -17.08
N THR A 421 1.27 -25.62 -15.80
CA THR A 421 -0.05 -26.08 -15.30
C THR A 421 -0.50 -25.27 -14.07
N ALA A 422 -1.78 -25.35 -13.72
CA ALA A 422 -2.43 -24.64 -12.59
C ALA A 422 -2.69 -23.13 -12.82
N GLY A 423 -2.71 -22.34 -11.74
CA GLY A 423 -3.04 -20.91 -11.76
C GLY A 423 -4.54 -20.58 -11.75
N PRO A 424 -4.90 -19.28 -11.84
CA PRO A 424 -6.27 -18.80 -11.64
C PRO A 424 -7.31 -19.37 -12.64
N GLN A 425 -6.84 -19.77 -13.82
CA GLN A 425 -7.64 -20.30 -14.93
C GLN A 425 -7.39 -21.79 -15.21
N CYS A 426 -6.60 -22.49 -14.38
CA CYS A 426 -6.29 -23.92 -14.58
C CYS A 426 -5.71 -24.22 -15.96
N VAL A 427 -4.74 -23.42 -16.39
CA VAL A 427 -4.12 -23.62 -17.71
C VAL A 427 -3.34 -24.93 -17.70
N ASP A 428 -3.25 -25.59 -18.85
CA ASP A 428 -2.39 -26.74 -19.12
C ASP A 428 -1.75 -26.48 -20.49
N GLU A 429 -0.54 -25.94 -20.51
CA GLU A 429 0.13 -25.48 -21.73
C GLU A 429 1.52 -26.10 -21.83
N LEU A 430 1.75 -26.89 -22.88
CA LEU A 430 3.04 -27.51 -23.18
C LEU A 430 3.68 -26.82 -24.38
N PHE A 431 4.92 -26.40 -24.22
CA PHE A 431 5.70 -25.72 -25.24
C PHE A 431 6.97 -26.49 -25.56
N ALA A 432 7.37 -26.50 -26.83
CA ALA A 432 8.66 -27.01 -27.28
C ALA A 432 9.40 -25.95 -28.08
N ILE A 433 10.68 -25.77 -27.77
CA ILE A 433 11.59 -24.86 -28.47
C ILE A 433 12.62 -25.72 -29.21
N TYR A 434 12.79 -25.44 -30.49
CA TYR A 434 13.73 -26.12 -31.37
C TYR A 434 14.94 -25.22 -31.66
N PRO A 435 16.11 -25.82 -31.95
CA PRO A 435 17.35 -25.06 -32.18
C PRO A 435 17.31 -24.21 -33.46
N ASP A 436 16.38 -24.45 -34.38
CA ASP A 436 16.13 -23.63 -35.57
C ASP A 436 15.30 -22.37 -35.29
N GLY A 437 14.95 -22.12 -34.02
CA GLY A 437 14.12 -20.99 -33.61
C GLY A 437 12.61 -21.25 -33.68
N ARG A 438 12.18 -22.45 -34.08
CA ARG A 438 10.75 -22.80 -34.07
C ARG A 438 10.28 -23.02 -32.63
N VAL A 439 9.18 -22.39 -32.24
CA VAL A 439 8.54 -22.59 -30.94
C VAL A 439 7.10 -23.06 -31.16
N THR A 440 6.76 -24.22 -30.64
CA THR A 440 5.40 -24.79 -30.70
C THR A 440 4.78 -24.78 -29.31
N GLY A 441 3.47 -24.54 -29.22
CA GLY A 441 2.69 -24.54 -27.99
C GLY A 441 1.40 -25.32 -28.19
N ASN A 442 1.00 -26.11 -27.20
CA ASN A 442 -0.18 -26.97 -27.24
C ASN A 442 -0.87 -27.01 -25.87
N ASP A 443 -2.15 -26.66 -25.81
CA ASP A 443 -2.99 -26.78 -24.60
C ASP A 443 -3.85 -28.07 -24.56
N GLY A 444 -3.60 -29.00 -25.49
CA GLY A 444 -4.40 -30.21 -25.69
C GLY A 444 -5.54 -30.03 -26.70
N THR A 445 -5.91 -28.79 -27.05
CA THR A 445 -6.98 -28.47 -28.01
C THR A 445 -6.54 -27.51 -29.11
N VAL A 446 -5.70 -26.52 -28.78
CA VAL A 446 -5.19 -25.47 -29.67
C VAL A 446 -3.68 -25.63 -29.77
N LYS A 447 -3.18 -25.67 -31.02
CA LYS A 447 -1.76 -25.64 -31.34
C LYS A 447 -1.39 -24.29 -31.93
N VAL A 448 -0.31 -23.70 -31.41
CA VAL A 448 0.20 -22.40 -31.83
C VAL A 448 1.68 -22.54 -32.15
N GLU A 449 2.15 -21.85 -33.19
CA GLU A 449 3.56 -21.83 -33.57
C GLU A 449 4.04 -20.38 -33.68
N LYS A 450 5.29 -20.15 -33.27
CA LYS A 450 5.98 -18.87 -33.37
C LYS A 450 7.41 -19.11 -33.82
N GLN A 451 7.88 -18.32 -34.77
CA GLN A 451 9.26 -18.36 -35.22
C GLN A 451 10.07 -17.28 -34.50
N VAL A 452 11.17 -17.69 -33.88
CA VAL A 452 12.18 -16.87 -33.22
C VAL A 452 13.48 -17.01 -34.03
N SER A 453 14.43 -16.09 -33.85
CA SER A 453 15.75 -16.27 -34.47
C SER A 453 16.54 -17.40 -33.79
N ALA A 454 17.33 -18.15 -34.56
CA ALA A 454 18.17 -19.21 -33.99
C ALA A 454 19.23 -18.65 -33.02
N ASP A 455 19.72 -17.44 -33.28
CA ASP A 455 20.70 -16.76 -32.42
C ASP A 455 20.11 -16.44 -31.03
N GLU A 456 18.84 -16.02 -30.95
CA GLU A 456 18.16 -15.79 -29.68
C GLU A 456 17.96 -17.09 -28.87
N VAL A 457 17.72 -18.22 -29.55
CA VAL A 457 17.60 -19.53 -28.88
C VAL A 457 18.95 -19.98 -28.33
N GLU A 458 20.03 -19.76 -29.08
CA GLU A 458 21.38 -20.10 -28.64
C GLU A 458 21.82 -19.22 -27.46
N GLU A 459 21.59 -17.91 -27.51
CA GLU A 459 21.90 -16.98 -26.41
C GLU A 459 21.16 -17.37 -25.13
N MET A 460 19.87 -17.70 -25.24
CA MET A 460 19.06 -18.21 -24.13
C MET A 460 19.63 -19.51 -23.55
N LEU A 461 20.02 -20.48 -24.39
CA LEU A 461 20.57 -21.76 -23.94
C LEU A 461 21.91 -21.59 -23.22
N VAL A 462 22.76 -20.67 -23.69
CA VAL A 462 24.02 -20.31 -23.03
C VAL A 462 23.74 -19.66 -21.67
N ALA A 463 22.81 -18.70 -21.59
CA ALA A 463 22.45 -18.05 -20.33
C ALA A 463 21.91 -19.07 -19.29
N ILE A 464 21.03 -19.99 -19.72
CA ILE A 464 20.46 -21.00 -18.83
C ILE A 464 21.52 -22.02 -18.37
N SER A 465 22.34 -22.52 -19.29
CA SER A 465 23.33 -23.55 -19.00
C SER A 465 24.52 -23.02 -18.20
N VAL A 466 25.08 -21.87 -18.58
CA VAL A 466 26.31 -21.28 -18.02
C VAL A 466 25.99 -20.35 -16.86
N ASP A 467 25.18 -19.31 -17.08
CA ASP A 467 24.96 -18.25 -16.08
C ASP A 467 24.02 -18.71 -14.97
N HIS A 468 23.01 -19.52 -15.30
CA HIS A 468 22.06 -20.06 -14.34
C HIS A 468 22.40 -21.48 -13.87
N ARG A 469 23.51 -22.05 -14.37
CA ARG A 469 24.11 -23.31 -13.92
C ARG A 469 23.12 -24.48 -13.92
N TRP A 470 22.26 -24.57 -14.94
CA TRP A 470 21.12 -25.51 -14.99
C TRP A 470 21.49 -26.97 -14.70
N PHE A 471 22.59 -27.44 -15.30
CA PHE A 471 23.05 -28.84 -15.19
C PHE A 471 23.79 -29.16 -13.89
N THR A 472 23.97 -28.20 -12.99
CA THR A 472 24.62 -28.43 -11.68
C THR A 472 23.65 -29.02 -10.65
N PRO A 473 24.12 -29.70 -9.59
CA PRO A 473 23.26 -30.20 -8.52
C PRO A 473 22.53 -29.11 -7.72
N ASP A 474 22.88 -27.84 -7.90
CA ASP A 474 22.22 -26.69 -7.26
C ASP A 474 20.77 -26.49 -7.74
N ILE A 475 20.43 -27.00 -8.93
CA ILE A 475 19.06 -27.00 -9.47
C ILE A 475 18.42 -28.36 -9.22
N TYR A 476 17.35 -28.38 -8.42
CA TYR A 476 16.62 -29.60 -8.04
C TYR A 476 15.11 -29.38 -8.08
N SER A 477 14.37 -30.48 -8.24
CA SER A 477 12.91 -30.45 -8.31
C SER A 477 12.27 -30.08 -6.98
N THR A 478 11.34 -29.14 -7.02
CA THR A 478 10.58 -28.64 -5.86
C THR A 478 9.09 -28.63 -6.18
N TYR A 479 8.46 -29.78 -6.01
CA TYR A 479 7.02 -29.90 -6.21
C TYR A 479 6.27 -29.68 -4.90
N LEU A 480 5.43 -28.66 -4.88
CA LEU A 480 4.49 -28.34 -3.81
C LEU A 480 3.10 -28.23 -4.43
N ASN A 481 2.04 -28.53 -3.68
CA ASN A 481 0.69 -28.32 -4.22
C ASN A 481 0.48 -26.82 -4.51
N PRO A 482 0.23 -26.43 -5.78
CA PRO A 482 0.17 -25.03 -6.16
C PRO A 482 -1.02 -24.33 -5.49
N CYS A 483 -0.79 -23.12 -4.99
CA CYS A 483 -1.86 -22.27 -4.50
C CYS A 483 -2.79 -21.86 -5.66
N ARG A 484 -4.00 -21.36 -5.35
CA ARG A 484 -4.99 -20.94 -6.37
C ARG A 484 -4.49 -19.89 -7.37
N GLN A 485 -3.42 -19.17 -7.05
CA GLN A 485 -2.79 -18.17 -7.91
C GLN A 485 -1.39 -18.56 -8.41
N CYS A 486 -0.89 -19.73 -7.99
CA CYS A 486 0.45 -20.20 -8.30
C CYS A 486 0.40 -21.12 -9.52
N PHE A 487 1.39 -21.02 -10.39
CA PHE A 487 1.59 -21.96 -11.48
C PHE A 487 2.62 -23.02 -11.08
N ALA A 488 2.39 -24.24 -11.53
CA ALA A 488 3.38 -25.31 -11.46
C ALA A 488 4.04 -25.44 -12.84
N HIS A 489 5.35 -25.65 -12.82
CA HIS A 489 6.21 -25.65 -13.99
C HIS A 489 7.01 -26.94 -14.04
N TYR A 490 7.14 -27.49 -15.22
CA TYR A 490 8.08 -28.56 -15.55
C TYR A 490 8.91 -28.07 -16.73
N ILE A 491 10.24 -28.07 -16.58
CA ILE A 491 11.19 -27.66 -17.61
C ILE A 491 12.14 -28.82 -17.85
N ASP A 492 12.24 -29.23 -19.10
CA ASP A 492 13.20 -30.22 -19.58
C ASP A 492 14.13 -29.57 -20.60
N ILE A 493 15.44 -29.64 -20.36
CA ILE A 493 16.46 -28.99 -21.20
C ILE A 493 17.47 -30.04 -21.64
N ALA A 494 17.63 -30.16 -22.95
CA ALA A 494 18.63 -30.99 -23.61
C ALA A 494 19.59 -30.08 -24.41
N TYR A 495 20.82 -29.91 -23.91
CA TYR A 495 21.81 -29.03 -24.53
C TYR A 495 23.23 -29.57 -24.30
N ASP A 496 24.08 -29.47 -25.33
CA ASP A 496 25.49 -29.93 -25.31
C ASP A 496 25.71 -31.35 -24.75
N GLY A 497 24.81 -32.28 -25.11
CA GLY A 497 24.87 -33.68 -24.67
C GLY A 497 24.48 -33.94 -23.21
N GLN A 498 23.98 -32.93 -22.50
CA GLN A 498 23.41 -33.03 -21.17
C GLN A 498 21.89 -32.83 -21.22
N GLU A 499 21.15 -33.62 -20.44
CA GLU A 499 19.69 -33.56 -20.34
C GLU A 499 19.29 -33.50 -18.87
N LYS A 500 18.41 -32.56 -18.52
CA LYS A 500 17.92 -32.42 -17.15
C LYS A 500 16.52 -31.81 -17.07
N ALA A 501 15.60 -32.62 -16.53
CA ALA A 501 14.24 -32.24 -16.20
C ALA A 501 14.10 -31.80 -14.73
N VAL A 502 13.41 -30.68 -14.50
CA VAL A 502 13.20 -30.09 -13.18
C VAL A 502 11.78 -29.55 -13.05
N THR A 503 11.16 -29.76 -11.89
CA THR A 503 9.85 -29.19 -11.56
C THR A 503 9.93 -28.08 -10.50
N GLY A 504 9.06 -27.10 -10.60
CA GLY A 504 9.00 -25.98 -9.65
C GLY A 504 7.62 -25.35 -9.57
N VAL A 505 7.34 -24.64 -8.48
CA VAL A 505 6.07 -23.93 -8.27
C VAL A 505 6.34 -22.48 -7.92
N ASP A 506 5.67 -21.56 -8.65
CA ASP A 506 5.84 -20.12 -8.48
C ASP A 506 5.43 -19.66 -7.07
N GLY A 507 6.17 -18.66 -6.56
CA GLY A 507 5.87 -18.03 -5.28
C GLY A 507 6.25 -18.85 -4.05
N THR A 508 7.00 -19.95 -4.23
CA THR A 508 7.52 -20.76 -3.14
C THR A 508 8.96 -20.37 -2.80
N THR A 509 9.30 -20.39 -1.51
CA THR A 509 10.68 -20.17 -1.04
C THR A 509 11.60 -21.37 -1.31
N ALA A 510 11.05 -22.48 -1.82
CA ALA A 510 11.78 -23.69 -2.12
C ALA A 510 12.44 -23.64 -3.51
N MET A 511 11.94 -22.80 -4.43
CA MET A 511 12.40 -22.71 -5.81
C MET A 511 13.85 -22.19 -5.86
N PRO A 512 14.80 -22.93 -6.47
CA PRO A 512 16.17 -22.47 -6.64
C PRO A 512 16.23 -21.18 -7.47
N PRO A 513 17.08 -20.19 -7.13
CA PRO A 513 17.18 -18.94 -7.88
C PRO A 513 17.47 -19.15 -9.38
N GLY A 514 18.38 -20.06 -9.73
CA GLY A 514 18.68 -20.38 -11.13
C GLY A 514 17.49 -20.96 -11.91
N TYR A 515 16.56 -21.63 -11.23
CA TYR A 515 15.32 -22.10 -11.85
C TYR A 515 14.40 -20.92 -12.22
N ALA A 516 14.26 -19.94 -11.32
CA ALA A 516 13.46 -18.75 -11.57
C ALA A 516 14.04 -17.88 -12.70
N PHE A 517 15.37 -17.77 -12.78
CA PHE A 517 16.02 -17.04 -13.87
C PHE A 517 15.87 -17.75 -15.22
N ALA A 518 16.04 -19.06 -15.29
CA ALA A 518 15.78 -19.80 -16.53
C ALA A 518 14.33 -19.66 -17.03
N LEU A 519 13.36 -19.63 -16.10
CA LEU A 519 11.97 -19.36 -16.44
C LEU A 519 11.77 -17.95 -17.03
N ALA A 520 12.55 -16.96 -16.58
CA ALA A 520 12.51 -15.59 -17.08
C ALA A 520 13.11 -15.47 -18.49
N GLU A 521 14.10 -16.30 -18.82
CA GLU A 521 14.69 -16.40 -20.17
C GLU A 521 13.76 -17.12 -21.16
N ILE A 522 13.05 -18.17 -20.73
CA ILE A 522 12.16 -18.95 -21.61
C ILE A 522 10.87 -18.19 -21.94
N ARG A 523 10.25 -17.52 -20.95
CA ARG A 523 8.90 -16.91 -21.09
C ARG A 523 8.74 -15.93 -22.27
N PRO A 524 9.68 -15.02 -22.57
CA PRO A 524 9.57 -14.08 -23.69
C PRO A 524 9.46 -14.75 -25.07
N LEU A 525 10.02 -15.96 -25.21
CA LEU A 525 10.04 -16.67 -26.48
C LEU A 525 8.72 -17.40 -26.77
N LEU A 526 7.90 -17.68 -25.76
CA LEU A 526 6.68 -18.45 -25.91
C LEU A 526 5.57 -17.68 -26.66
N PRO A 527 4.76 -18.37 -27.49
CA PRO A 527 3.53 -17.82 -28.04
C PRO A 527 2.43 -17.72 -26.97
N GLU A 528 1.55 -16.72 -27.09
CA GLU A 528 0.33 -16.68 -26.28
C GLU A 528 -0.68 -17.70 -26.81
N ILE A 529 -1.03 -18.69 -25.99
CA ILE A 529 -2.17 -19.57 -26.26
C ILE A 529 -3.41 -18.86 -25.72
N LYS A 530 -4.23 -18.32 -26.61
CA LYS A 530 -5.52 -17.76 -26.23
C LYS A 530 -6.51 -18.93 -26.13
N PRO A 531 -7.11 -19.19 -24.96
CA PRO A 531 -8.17 -20.19 -24.88
C PRO A 531 -9.28 -19.79 -25.85
N ALA A 532 -9.80 -20.77 -26.59
CA ALA A 532 -10.91 -20.54 -27.51
C ALA A 532 -12.08 -19.86 -26.75
N PRO A 533 -12.79 -18.92 -27.39
CA PRO A 533 -13.89 -18.20 -26.77
C PRO A 533 -14.93 -19.13 -26.14
#